data_AF-A0A7C7PPC3-F1
#
_entry.id   AF-A0A7C7PPC3-F1
#
_cell.length_a   1.000
_cell.length_b   1.000
_cell.length_c   1.000
_cell.angle_alpha   90.00
_cell.angle_beta   90.00
_cell.angle_gamma   90.00
#
_symmetry.space_group_name_H-M   'P 1'
#
loop_
_entity.id
_entity.type
_entity.pdbx_description
1 polymer ?
#
loop_
_entity_poly.entity_id
_entity_poly.type
_entity_poly.pdbx_seq_one_letter_code
_entity_poly.pdbx_strand_id
1 'polypeptide(L)'
;MSKKENILEGLFNILKKVNTLENHNQVTEILLKQPQLPEFFISFINSSYYNFEENINKKENILFIIGYKLLSAITLSLILYILYKEKIKDSLKEAIKEGFRFSEAAKNEEMFLLGFISKIKNYLSQDDLKEILKRAHFSPSLIYTNNSNIIKMTYKLNKKDLENIEKYSQILMNLIEDYTKRLGV
;
A
#
# COMPACT_ATOMS: atom_id res chain seq x y z
N MET A 1 -22.10 0.54 14.26
CA MET A 1 -20.83 0.60 13.53
C MET A 1 -21.12 0.25 12.08
N SER A 2 -20.80 1.15 11.15
CA SER A 2 -21.10 0.97 9.72
C SER A 2 -20.19 -0.12 9.10
N LYS A 3 -20.61 -0.71 7.97
CA LYS A 3 -19.78 -1.69 7.22
C LYS A 3 -18.39 -1.11 6.90
N LYS A 4 -18.35 0.16 6.50
CA LYS A 4 -17.14 0.93 6.22
C LYS A 4 -16.23 1.06 7.45
N GLU A 5 -16.80 1.40 8.61
CA GLU A 5 -16.04 1.46 9.87
C GLU A 5 -15.43 0.12 10.26
N ASN A 6 -16.18 -0.99 10.11
CA ASN A 6 -15.67 -2.32 10.41
C ASN A 6 -14.48 -2.69 9.53
N ILE A 7 -14.55 -2.39 8.22
CA ILE A 7 -13.45 -2.63 7.28
C ILE A 7 -12.24 -1.76 7.65
N LEU A 8 -12.43 -0.47 7.88
CA LEU A 8 -11.35 0.45 8.25
C LEU A 8 -10.67 0.01 9.55
N GLU A 9 -11.45 -0.36 10.57
CA GLU A 9 -10.92 -0.85 11.84
C GLU A 9 -10.09 -2.13 11.64
N GLY A 10 -10.54 -3.04 10.77
CA GLY A 10 -9.78 -4.22 10.36
C GLY A 10 -8.42 -3.87 9.73
N LEU A 11 -8.40 -2.94 8.78
CA LEU A 11 -7.18 -2.49 8.11
C LEU A 11 -6.23 -1.76 9.07
N PHE A 12 -6.73 -0.89 9.95
CA PHE A 12 -5.92 -0.24 10.97
C PHE A 12 -5.35 -1.25 11.97
N ASN A 13 -6.10 -2.29 12.33
CA ASN A 13 -5.60 -3.36 13.19
C ASN A 13 -4.47 -4.16 12.53
N ILE A 14 -4.53 -4.39 11.21
CA ILE A 14 -3.39 -4.97 10.47
C ILE A 14 -2.17 -4.06 10.61
N LEU A 15 -2.29 -2.76 10.28
CA LEU A 15 -1.17 -1.83 10.34
C LEU A 15 -0.57 -1.72 11.75
N LYS A 16 -1.43 -1.64 12.77
CA LYS A 16 -1.02 -1.68 14.17
C LYS A 16 -0.16 -2.89 14.45
N LYS A 17 -0.59 -4.08 14.01
CA LYS A 17 0.11 -5.34 14.30
C LYS A 17 1.42 -5.43 13.53
N VAL A 18 1.43 -5.05 12.26
CA VAL A 18 2.65 -5.00 11.45
C VAL A 18 3.69 -4.03 12.02
N ASN A 19 3.24 -2.87 12.53
CA ASN A 19 4.13 -1.82 13.01
C ASN A 19 4.49 -1.93 14.51
N THR A 20 3.83 -2.79 15.28
CA THR A 20 4.10 -2.95 16.73
C THR A 20 4.52 -4.36 17.15
N LEU A 21 4.31 -5.40 16.32
CA LEU A 21 4.61 -6.79 16.67
C LEU A 21 5.41 -7.49 15.55
N GLU A 22 6.43 -8.26 15.95
CA GLU A 22 7.23 -9.10 15.05
C GLU A 22 6.66 -10.53 14.88
N ASN A 23 5.38 -10.77 15.19
CA ASN A 23 4.81 -12.12 15.12
C ASN A 23 4.05 -12.35 13.80
N HIS A 24 4.70 -13.08 12.89
CA HIS A 24 4.20 -13.48 11.58
C HIS A 24 2.84 -14.17 11.62
N ASN A 25 2.63 -15.05 12.61
CA ASN A 25 1.39 -15.82 12.72
C ASN A 25 0.21 -14.92 13.09
N GLN A 26 0.41 -13.94 13.96
CA GLN A 26 -0.65 -13.01 14.36
C GLN A 26 -1.05 -12.07 13.23
N VAL A 27 -0.08 -11.54 12.47
CA VAL A 27 -0.37 -10.68 11.32
C VAL A 27 -1.12 -11.47 10.25
N THR A 28 -0.67 -12.69 9.97
CA THR A 28 -1.34 -13.59 9.02
C THR A 28 -2.77 -13.89 9.46
N GLU A 29 -3.00 -14.27 10.71
CA GLU A 29 -4.33 -14.57 11.24
C GLU A 29 -5.31 -13.39 11.07
N ILE A 30 -4.86 -12.17 11.36
CA ILE A 30 -5.70 -10.97 11.25
C ILE A 30 -5.98 -10.62 9.80
N LEU A 31 -4.99 -10.77 8.91
CA LEU A 31 -5.13 -10.59 7.47
C LEU A 31 -6.16 -11.56 6.90
N LEU A 32 -6.08 -12.84 7.27
CA LEU A 32 -6.99 -13.89 6.80
C LEU A 32 -8.44 -13.71 7.26
N LYS A 33 -8.65 -13.01 8.39
CA LYS A 33 -9.98 -12.68 8.90
C LYS A 33 -10.63 -11.47 8.21
N GLN A 34 -9.87 -10.68 7.44
CA GLN A 34 -10.44 -9.52 6.76
C GLN A 34 -11.25 -9.93 5.53
N PRO A 35 -12.45 -9.34 5.32
CA PRO A 35 -13.30 -9.69 4.20
C PRO A 35 -12.61 -9.32 2.88
N GLN A 36 -12.41 -10.31 2.00
CA GLN A 36 -11.87 -10.16 0.63
C GLN A 36 -10.43 -9.63 0.53
N LEU A 37 -9.79 -9.28 1.65
CA LEU A 37 -8.43 -8.75 1.65
C LEU A 37 -7.38 -9.80 1.28
N PRO A 38 -7.48 -11.08 1.72
CA PRO A 38 -6.58 -12.12 1.25
C PRO A 38 -6.66 -12.30 -0.27
N GLU A 39 -7.85 -12.29 -0.84
CA GLU A 39 -8.08 -12.39 -2.28
C GLU A 39 -7.50 -11.19 -3.04
N PHE A 40 -7.62 -9.98 -2.48
CA PHE A 40 -6.98 -8.79 -3.01
C PHE A 40 -5.46 -8.97 -3.10
N PHE A 41 -4.82 -9.44 -2.02
CA PHE A 41 -3.37 -9.63 -2.02
C PHE A 41 -2.91 -10.79 -2.88
N ILE A 42 -3.66 -11.89 -2.94
CA ILE A 42 -3.39 -12.99 -3.88
C ILE A 42 -3.48 -12.50 -5.33
N SER A 43 -4.47 -11.67 -5.65
CA SER A 43 -4.59 -11.07 -6.99
C SER A 43 -3.42 -10.13 -7.32
N PHE A 44 -2.92 -9.39 -6.33
CA PHE A 44 -1.73 -8.56 -6.49
C PHE A 44 -0.46 -9.42 -6.68
N ILE A 45 -0.29 -10.48 -5.89
CA ILE A 45 0.81 -11.44 -5.98
C ILE A 45 0.85 -12.12 -7.36
N ASN A 46 -0.30 -12.59 -7.84
CA ASN A 46 -0.42 -13.26 -9.14
C ASN A 46 -0.46 -12.27 -10.32
N SER A 47 -0.28 -10.98 -10.07
CA SER A 47 -0.17 -10.00 -11.15
C SER A 47 1.22 -10.05 -11.78
N SER A 48 1.35 -9.37 -12.92
CA SER A 48 2.66 -9.23 -13.57
C SER A 48 3.69 -8.42 -12.77
N TYR A 49 3.36 -7.94 -11.56
CA TYR A 49 4.32 -7.30 -10.66
C TYR A 49 5.36 -8.30 -10.15
N TYR A 50 4.92 -9.43 -9.58
CA TYR A 50 5.83 -10.49 -9.14
C TYR A 50 6.21 -11.45 -10.26
N ASN A 51 5.36 -11.60 -11.29
CA ASN A 51 5.63 -12.41 -12.47
C ASN A 51 6.05 -13.85 -12.14
N PHE A 52 5.34 -14.49 -11.20
CA PHE A 52 5.52 -15.91 -10.90
C PHE A 52 5.10 -16.79 -12.09
N GLU A 53 5.81 -17.90 -12.31
CA GLU A 53 5.46 -18.89 -13.34
C GLU A 53 4.16 -19.65 -13.00
N GLU A 54 3.90 -19.85 -11.72
CA GLU A 54 2.70 -20.50 -11.21
C GLU A 54 1.89 -19.56 -10.29
N ASN A 55 0.56 -19.69 -10.35
CA ASN A 55 -0.32 -18.92 -9.48
C ASN A 55 -0.20 -19.37 -8.02
N ILE A 56 0.02 -18.40 -7.14
CA ILE A 56 -0.02 -18.57 -5.70
C ILE A 56 -1.48 -18.68 -5.25
N ASN A 57 -1.83 -19.82 -4.65
CA ASN A 57 -3.21 -20.11 -4.24
C ASN A 57 -3.39 -20.15 -2.70
N LYS A 58 -2.29 -20.17 -1.95
CA LYS A 58 -2.29 -20.27 -0.48
C LYS A 58 -2.25 -18.88 0.14
N LYS A 59 -3.33 -18.49 0.82
CA LYS A 59 -3.47 -17.19 1.47
C LYS A 59 -2.47 -17.00 2.62
N GLU A 60 -2.03 -18.09 3.23
CA GLU A 60 -1.04 -18.11 4.30
C GLU A 60 0.32 -17.60 3.82
N ASN A 61 0.61 -17.71 2.52
CA ASN A 61 1.89 -17.29 1.94
C ASN A 61 1.94 -15.78 1.65
N ILE A 62 0.82 -15.05 1.77
CA ILE A 62 0.74 -13.62 1.40
C ILE A 62 1.84 -12.81 2.11
N LEU A 63 1.96 -12.97 3.42
CA LEU A 63 2.91 -12.18 4.21
C LEU A 63 4.37 -12.57 3.93
N PHE A 64 4.63 -13.85 3.62
CA PHE A 64 5.96 -14.33 3.26
C PHE A 64 6.42 -13.75 1.91
N ILE A 65 5.51 -13.62 0.94
CA ILE A 65 5.83 -13.13 -0.40
C ILE A 65 5.92 -11.60 -0.44
N ILE A 66 4.93 -10.90 0.13
CA ILE A 66 4.85 -9.43 0.06
C ILE A 66 5.79 -8.79 1.09
N GLY A 67 6.01 -9.46 2.23
CA GLY A 67 6.71 -8.88 3.35
C GLY A 67 5.90 -7.80 4.08
N TYR A 68 6.32 -7.49 5.30
CA TYR A 68 5.60 -6.57 6.19
C TYR A 68 5.49 -5.15 5.64
N LYS A 69 6.58 -4.61 5.09
CA LYS A 69 6.64 -3.17 4.77
C LYS A 69 5.78 -2.83 3.55
N LEU A 70 5.81 -3.65 2.50
CA LEU A 70 4.95 -3.46 1.33
C LEU A 70 3.49 -3.76 1.66
N LEU A 71 3.21 -4.79 2.47
CA LEU A 71 1.86 -5.05 3.00
C LEU A 71 1.31 -3.81 3.71
N SER A 72 2.12 -3.21 4.59
CA SER A 72 1.80 -1.99 5.33
C SER A 72 1.49 -0.82 4.38
N ALA A 73 2.31 -0.62 3.35
CA ALA A 73 2.12 0.51 2.44
C ALA A 73 0.88 0.35 1.54
N ILE A 74 0.62 -0.86 1.04
CA ILE A 74 -0.59 -1.17 0.26
C ILE A 74 -1.84 -1.05 1.15
N THR A 75 -1.78 -1.55 2.38
CA THR A 75 -2.88 -1.45 3.35
C THR A 75 -3.17 0.03 3.68
N LEU A 76 -2.15 0.87 3.83
CA LEU A 76 -2.35 2.31 4.01
C LEU A 76 -3.00 2.96 2.78
N SER A 77 -2.62 2.53 1.57
CA SER A 77 -3.24 3.00 0.32
C SER A 77 -4.74 2.66 0.26
N LEU A 78 -5.13 1.45 0.71
CA LEU A 78 -6.53 1.04 0.84
C LEU A 78 -7.30 1.92 1.84
N ILE A 79 -6.72 2.18 3.01
CA ILE A 79 -7.33 3.05 4.04
C ILE A 79 -7.60 4.45 3.49
N LEU A 80 -6.59 5.04 2.85
CA LEU A 80 -6.71 6.39 2.29
C LEU A 80 -7.76 6.44 1.18
N TYR A 81 -7.81 5.42 0.32
CA TYR A 81 -8.85 5.33 -0.70
C TYR A 81 -10.24 5.23 -0.07
N ILE A 82 -10.47 4.33 0.89
CA ILE A 82 -11.78 4.17 1.54
C ILE A 82 -12.23 5.47 2.25
N LEU A 83 -11.30 6.18 2.89
CA LEU A 83 -11.63 7.41 3.60
C LEU A 83 -11.88 8.60 2.66
N TYR A 84 -11.08 8.73 1.59
CA TYR A 84 -10.98 9.96 0.80
C TYR A 84 -11.21 9.77 -0.71
N LYS A 85 -11.76 8.64 -1.16
CA LYS A 85 -11.99 8.30 -2.58
C LYS A 85 -12.37 9.48 -3.45
N GLU A 86 -13.41 10.22 -3.08
CA GLU A 86 -13.94 11.37 -3.84
C GLU A 86 -12.94 12.53 -3.98
N LYS A 87 -11.97 12.66 -3.07
CA LYS A 87 -10.95 13.72 -3.07
C LYS A 87 -9.63 13.30 -3.72
N ILE A 88 -9.27 12.01 -3.64
CA ILE A 88 -7.90 11.57 -3.96
C ILE A 88 -7.82 10.50 -5.05
N LYS A 89 -8.90 10.12 -5.73
CA LYS A 89 -8.87 9.00 -6.71
C LYS A 89 -7.69 9.10 -7.69
N ASP A 90 -7.58 10.20 -8.43
CA ASP A 90 -6.53 10.38 -9.44
C ASP A 90 -5.16 10.60 -8.77
N SER A 91 -5.16 11.35 -7.66
CA SER A 91 -3.97 11.64 -6.87
C SER A 91 -3.37 10.41 -6.20
N LEU A 92 -4.18 9.40 -5.89
CA LEU A 92 -3.75 8.15 -5.26
C LEU A 92 -2.95 7.32 -6.25
N LYS A 93 -3.39 7.25 -7.52
CA LYS A 93 -2.61 6.59 -8.58
C LYS A 93 -1.23 7.23 -8.70
N GLU A 94 -1.16 8.55 -8.70
CA GLU A 94 0.11 9.29 -8.73
C GLU A 94 0.98 9.02 -7.48
N ALA A 95 0.37 8.89 -6.30
CA ALA A 95 1.08 8.53 -5.08
C ALA A 95 1.62 7.10 -5.11
N ILE A 96 0.82 6.13 -5.58
CA ILE A 96 1.25 4.74 -5.80
C ILE A 96 2.43 4.70 -6.79
N LYS A 97 2.33 5.45 -7.88
CA LYS A 97 3.38 5.57 -8.89
C LYS A 97 4.68 6.10 -8.32
N GLU A 98 4.61 7.13 -7.47
CA GLU A 98 5.79 7.65 -6.78
C GLU A 98 6.37 6.64 -5.78
N GLY A 99 5.51 5.85 -5.12
CA GLY A 99 5.93 4.72 -4.29
C GLY A 99 6.73 3.70 -5.09
N PHE A 100 6.20 3.22 -6.22
CA PHE A 100 6.94 2.28 -7.07
C PHE A 100 8.23 2.88 -7.64
N ARG A 101 8.27 4.18 -7.99
CA ARG A 101 9.51 4.85 -8.40
C ARG A 101 10.59 4.78 -7.33
N PHE A 102 10.24 5.06 -6.08
CA PHE A 102 11.18 5.00 -4.96
C PHE A 102 11.66 3.57 -4.72
N SER A 103 10.74 2.60 -4.76
CA SER A 103 11.06 1.19 -4.65
C SER A 103 12.05 0.74 -5.72
N GLU A 104 11.76 1.05 -6.99
CA GLU A 104 12.56 0.65 -8.14
C GLU A 104 13.94 1.32 -8.14
N ALA A 105 13.99 2.62 -7.81
CA ALA A 105 15.23 3.38 -7.75
C ALA A 105 16.16 2.88 -6.63
N ALA A 106 15.59 2.50 -5.48
CA ALA A 106 16.34 1.98 -4.36
C ALA A 106 16.57 0.46 -4.42
N LYS A 107 15.92 -0.24 -5.37
CA LYS A 107 15.80 -1.71 -5.41
C LYS A 107 15.35 -2.28 -4.06
N ASN A 108 14.39 -1.60 -3.43
CA ASN A 108 13.92 -1.90 -2.09
C ASN A 108 12.44 -1.50 -1.93
N GLU A 109 11.55 -2.49 -1.84
CA GLU A 109 10.10 -2.31 -1.69
C GLU A 109 9.70 -1.49 -0.47
N GLU A 110 10.56 -1.45 0.55
CA GLU A 110 10.35 -0.64 1.75
C GLU A 110 10.31 0.87 1.46
N MET A 111 10.96 1.30 0.37
CA MET A 111 10.96 2.70 -0.06
C MET A 111 9.64 3.13 -0.70
N PHE A 112 8.74 2.18 -1.00
CA PHE A 112 7.41 2.48 -1.52
C PHE A 112 6.67 3.43 -0.59
N LEU A 113 6.65 3.15 0.71
CA LEU A 113 5.92 3.98 1.68
C LEU A 113 6.40 5.43 1.66
N LEU A 114 7.71 5.65 1.57
CA LEU A 114 8.29 7.00 1.53
C LEU A 114 7.90 7.73 0.24
N GLY A 115 8.01 7.08 -0.92
CA GLY A 115 7.58 7.67 -2.19
C GLY A 115 6.09 8.01 -2.18
N PHE A 116 5.27 7.08 -1.71
CA PHE A 116 3.83 7.24 -1.56
C PHE A 116 3.47 8.42 -0.65
N ILE A 117 4.04 8.50 0.56
CA ILE A 117 3.78 9.59 1.50
C ILE A 117 4.28 10.94 0.97
N SER A 118 5.43 10.96 0.28
CA SER A 118 6.00 12.18 -0.30
C SER A 118 5.05 12.85 -1.30
N LYS A 119 4.23 12.04 -1.98
CA LYS A 119 3.27 12.50 -2.97
C LYS A 119 1.89 12.74 -2.38
N ILE A 120 1.39 11.84 -1.51
CA ILE A 120 0.02 11.95 -0.96
C ILE A 120 -0.16 13.18 -0.06
N LYS A 121 0.91 13.63 0.60
CA LYS A 121 0.88 14.82 1.48
C LYS A 121 0.54 16.12 0.75
N ASN A 122 0.57 16.13 -0.58
CA ASN A 122 0.19 17.29 -1.39
C ASN A 122 -1.32 17.35 -1.66
N TYR A 123 -2.08 16.32 -1.29
CA TYR A 123 -3.51 16.19 -1.62
C TYR A 123 -4.43 16.08 -0.40
N LEU A 124 -3.86 15.84 0.77
CA LEU A 124 -4.57 15.79 2.05
C LEU A 124 -4.04 16.87 2.97
N SER A 125 -4.89 17.30 3.91
CA SER A 125 -4.42 18.20 4.97
C SER A 125 -3.33 17.50 5.79
N GLN A 126 -2.38 18.27 6.32
CA GLN A 126 -1.33 17.69 7.16
C GLN A 126 -1.92 17.04 8.41
N ASP A 127 -2.99 17.60 8.95
CA ASP A 127 -3.62 17.08 10.17
C ASP A 127 -4.34 15.76 9.92
N ASP A 128 -5.09 15.64 8.82
CA ASP A 128 -5.72 14.38 8.40
C ASP A 128 -4.66 13.29 8.22
N LEU A 129 -3.57 13.60 7.51
CA LEU A 129 -2.52 12.63 7.25
C LEU A 129 -1.79 12.23 8.54
N LYS A 130 -1.53 13.18 9.45
CA LYS A 130 -0.94 12.88 10.77
C LYS A 130 -1.86 11.98 11.59
N GLU A 131 -3.16 12.23 11.61
CA GLU A 131 -4.13 11.42 12.33
C GLU A 131 -4.16 9.97 11.81
N ILE A 132 -4.23 9.80 10.48
CA ILE A 132 -4.22 8.48 9.84
C ILE A 132 -2.92 7.74 10.14
N LEU A 133 -1.76 8.41 10.02
CA LEU A 133 -0.46 7.80 10.31
C LEU A 133 -0.36 7.38 11.78
N LYS A 134 -0.81 8.23 12.72
CA LYS A 134 -0.87 7.87 14.15
C LYS A 134 -1.74 6.64 14.37
N ARG A 135 -2.94 6.60 13.79
CA ARG A 135 -3.86 5.46 13.92
C ARG A 135 -3.31 4.19 13.26
N ALA A 136 -2.56 4.34 12.18
CA ALA A 136 -1.83 3.27 11.51
C ALA A 136 -0.53 2.85 12.22
N HIS A 137 -0.19 3.45 13.37
CA HIS A 137 1.04 3.20 14.10
C HIS A 137 2.32 3.50 13.31
N PHE A 138 2.26 4.45 12.37
CA PHE A 138 3.45 5.04 11.76
C PHE A 138 3.89 6.30 12.50
N SER A 139 5.18 6.64 12.38
CA SER A 139 5.65 7.94 12.85
C SER A 139 5.02 9.06 12.00
N PRO A 140 4.34 10.04 12.60
CA PRO A 140 3.82 11.20 11.85
C PRO A 140 4.92 12.03 11.20
N SER A 141 6.17 11.90 11.65
CA SER A 141 7.32 12.57 11.05
C SER A 141 7.63 12.11 9.62
N LEU A 142 7.06 10.97 9.17
CA LEU A 142 7.20 10.47 7.79
C LEU A 142 6.79 11.50 6.74
N ILE A 143 5.86 12.40 7.05
CA ILE A 143 5.41 13.45 6.12
C ILE A 143 6.52 14.48 5.81
N TYR A 144 7.47 14.62 6.73
CA TYR A 144 8.61 15.53 6.62
C TYR A 144 9.87 14.85 6.11
N THR A 145 9.87 13.52 5.99
CA THR A 145 11.02 12.78 5.49
C THR A 145 11.27 13.16 4.03
N ASN A 146 12.46 13.70 3.77
CA ASN A 146 12.94 14.04 2.45
C ASN A 146 14.16 13.18 2.14
N ASN A 147 14.05 12.30 1.16
CA ASN A 147 15.12 11.37 0.81
C ASN A 147 15.76 11.81 -0.52
N SER A 148 16.51 12.91 -0.45
CA SER A 148 17.08 13.59 -1.63
C SER A 148 17.96 12.67 -2.49
N ASN A 149 18.61 11.67 -1.88
CA ASN A 149 19.38 10.67 -2.60
C ASN A 149 18.49 9.74 -3.44
N ILE A 150 17.38 9.25 -2.87
CA ILE A 150 16.43 8.40 -3.61
C ILE A 150 15.77 9.21 -4.73
N ILE A 151 15.39 10.46 -4.46
CA ILE A 151 14.86 11.37 -5.48
C ILE A 151 15.85 11.55 -6.63
N LYS A 152 17.15 11.65 -6.37
CA LYS A 152 18.17 11.70 -7.45
C LYS A 152 18.23 10.40 -8.23
N MET A 153 18.03 9.25 -7.57
CA MET A 153 18.05 7.94 -8.21
C MET A 153 16.82 7.70 -9.09
N THR A 154 15.65 8.28 -8.78
CA THR A 154 14.47 8.14 -9.64
C THR A 154 14.68 8.76 -11.03
N TYR A 155 15.51 9.80 -11.16
CA TYR A 155 15.90 10.36 -12.46
C TYR A 155 16.81 9.45 -13.30
N LYS A 156 17.37 8.39 -12.69
CA LYS A 156 18.21 7.40 -13.38
C LYS A 156 17.43 6.17 -13.85
N LEU A 157 16.13 6.10 -13.56
CA LEU A 157 15.27 5.03 -14.03
C LEU A 157 15.20 5.05 -15.56
N ASN A 158 15.37 3.89 -16.17
CA ASN A 158 15.32 3.78 -17.62
C ASN A 158 13.86 3.73 -18.11
N LYS A 159 13.67 3.77 -19.43
CA LYS A 159 12.34 3.73 -20.05
C LYS A 159 11.52 2.49 -19.64
N LYS A 160 12.14 1.32 -19.60
CA LYS A 160 11.47 0.06 -19.21
C LYS A 160 11.04 0.08 -17.74
N ASP A 161 11.87 0.65 -16.85
CA ASP A 161 11.51 0.82 -15.44
C ASP A 161 10.26 1.70 -15.31
N LEU A 162 10.21 2.82 -16.05
CA LEU A 162 9.07 3.74 -16.04
C LEU A 162 7.79 3.11 -16.62
N GLU A 163 7.90 2.30 -17.67
CA GLU A 163 6.78 1.54 -18.25
C GLU A 163 6.24 0.51 -17.26
N ASN A 164 7.13 -0.24 -16.59
CA ASN A 164 6.77 -1.18 -15.55
C ASN A 164 6.08 -0.49 -14.37
N ILE A 165 6.62 0.63 -13.91
CA ILE A 165 6.02 1.43 -12.83
C ILE A 165 4.60 1.87 -13.19
N GLU A 166 4.35 2.35 -14.41
CA GLU A 166 3.01 2.73 -14.85
C GLU A 166 2.06 1.52 -14.81
N LYS A 167 2.52 0.37 -15.34
CA LYS A 167 1.77 -0.89 -15.34
C LYS A 167 1.42 -1.34 -13.91
N TYR A 168 2.39 -1.35 -13.01
CA TYR A 168 2.21 -1.80 -11.62
C TYR A 168 1.29 -0.87 -10.83
N SER A 169 1.42 0.44 -11.06
CA SER A 169 0.52 1.44 -10.47
C SER A 169 -0.92 1.24 -10.93
N GLN A 170 -1.13 0.96 -12.22
CA GLN A 170 -2.45 0.68 -12.75
C GLN A 170 -3.04 -0.62 -12.19
N ILE A 171 -2.24 -1.68 -12.07
CA ILE A 171 -2.65 -2.95 -11.47
C ILE A 171 -3.13 -2.71 -10.04
N LEU A 172 -2.31 -2.07 -9.20
CA LEU A 172 -2.66 -1.85 -7.80
C LEU A 172 -3.90 -0.96 -7.67
N MET A 173 -4.00 0.10 -8.47
CA MET A 173 -5.18 0.96 -8.46
C MET A 173 -6.45 0.21 -8.85
N ASN A 174 -6.41 -0.61 -9.91
CA ASN A 174 -7.56 -1.43 -10.33
C ASN A 174 -8.00 -2.39 -9.22
N LEU A 175 -7.06 -3.02 -8.53
CA LEU A 175 -7.35 -3.92 -7.41
C LEU A 175 -7.98 -3.17 -6.23
N ILE A 176 -7.51 -1.95 -5.92
CA ILE A 176 -8.08 -1.10 -4.86
C ILE A 176 -9.53 -0.73 -5.20
N GLU A 177 -9.78 -0.33 -6.45
CA GLU A 177 -11.13 0.00 -6.93
C GLU A 177 -12.08 -1.21 -6.88
N ASP A 178 -11.63 -2.37 -7.34
CA ASP A 178 -12.42 -3.60 -7.32
C ASP A 178 -12.71 -4.06 -5.88
N TYR A 179 -11.70 -4.07 -5.01
CA TYR A 179 -11.85 -4.42 -3.60
C TYR A 179 -12.89 -3.54 -2.90
N THR A 180 -12.79 -2.22 -3.03
CA THR A 180 -13.75 -1.29 -2.42
C THR A 180 -15.16 -1.42 -3.01
N LYS A 181 -15.27 -1.62 -4.33
CA LYS A 181 -16.54 -1.87 -5.00
C LYS A 181 -17.22 -3.14 -4.48
N ARG A 182 -16.50 -4.26 -4.36
CA ARG A 182 -17.05 -5.53 -3.85
C ARG A 182 -17.43 -5.45 -2.37
N LEU A 183 -16.75 -4.59 -1.61
CA LEU A 183 -17.10 -4.30 -0.23
C LEU A 183 -18.26 -3.30 -0.11
N GLY A 184 -18.65 -2.62 -1.19
CA GLY A 184 -19.71 -1.60 -1.15
C GLY A 184 -19.32 -0.39 -0.30
N VAL A 185 -18.05 0.03 -0.37
CA VAL A 185 -17.48 1.16 0.39
C VAL A 185 -16.75 2.16 -0.50
#